data_AF-A0A0F9G9V5-F1
#
_entry.id   AF-A0A0F9G9V5-F1
#
_cell.length_a   1.000
_cell.length_b   1.000
_cell.length_c   1.000
_cell.angle_alpha   90.00
_cell.angle_beta   90.00
_cell.angle_gamma   90.00
#
_symmetry.space_group_name_H-M   'P 1'
#
loop_
_entity.id
_entity.type
_entity.pdbx_description
1 polymer ?
#
loop_
_entity_poly.entity_id
_entity_poly.type
_entity_poly.pdbx_seq_one_letter_code
_entity_poly.pdbx_strand_id
1 'polypeptide(L)'
;MSNVKQTDIFQEAGQPEVERRPPEKKFNLDRSIADIVGVFTDPIIVMPGGWGETLPEWIKGAITLERLIENVEAIKRGAMTATDAEACAYLYTASLEAPMGHDWTQIYLYIAGKVYEKHRTKDSGVTMPEDIRVTELTRNQQDDLAHLKGWIYDRRVKNRKGQAHAQRKEAQAGEEADTAPDDPQLIFDLWKKD
;
A
#
# COMPACT_ATOMS: atom_id res chain seq x y z
N MET A 1 -15.18 -39.90 -69.43
CA MET A 1 -16.22 -39.41 -68.49
C MET A 1 -15.67 -39.51 -67.10
N SER A 2 -15.17 -38.40 -66.56
CA SER A 2 -14.70 -38.30 -65.18
C SER A 2 -14.76 -36.82 -64.78
N ASN A 3 -15.92 -36.44 -64.25
CA ASN A 3 -16.20 -35.13 -63.67
C ASN A 3 -15.44 -35.00 -62.35
N VAL A 4 -14.32 -34.29 -62.35
CA VAL A 4 -13.72 -33.79 -61.11
C VAL A 4 -14.45 -32.50 -60.78
N LYS A 5 -15.26 -32.54 -59.71
CA LYS A 5 -16.04 -31.39 -59.24
C LYS A 5 -15.08 -30.35 -58.69
N GLN A 6 -15.17 -29.14 -59.23
CA GLN A 6 -14.48 -27.94 -58.79
C GLN A 6 -15.15 -27.37 -57.52
N THR A 7 -15.18 -28.15 -56.44
CA THR A 7 -15.78 -27.75 -55.16
C THR A 7 -14.86 -27.92 -53.96
N ASP A 8 -13.65 -28.45 -54.12
CA ASP A 8 -12.77 -28.79 -53.00
C ASP A 8 -11.56 -27.86 -52.90
N ILE A 9 -11.76 -26.54 -53.04
CA ILE A 9 -10.68 -25.53 -52.88
C ILE A 9 -10.99 -24.50 -51.78
N PHE A 10 -12.17 -24.55 -51.15
CA PHE A 10 -12.58 -23.56 -50.12
C PHE A 10 -12.99 -24.18 -48.78
N GLN A 11 -12.28 -25.20 -48.32
CA GLN A 11 -12.44 -25.75 -46.96
C GLN A 11 -11.10 -25.90 -46.24
N GLU A 12 -10.41 -24.79 -46.01
CA GLU A 12 -9.37 -24.72 -44.97
C GLU A 12 -9.12 -23.30 -44.46
N ALA A 13 -10.18 -22.49 -44.37
CA ALA A 13 -10.13 -21.30 -43.54
C ALA A 13 -10.33 -21.74 -42.08
N GLY A 14 -9.23 -22.07 -41.42
CA GLY A 14 -9.19 -22.21 -39.97
C GLY A 14 -9.89 -21.00 -39.35
N GLN A 15 -10.87 -21.26 -38.49
CA GLN A 15 -11.55 -20.21 -37.74
C GLN A 15 -10.48 -19.37 -37.03
N PRO A 16 -10.53 -18.03 -37.08
CA PRO A 16 -9.58 -17.22 -36.35
C PRO A 16 -9.67 -17.60 -34.88
N GLU A 17 -8.54 -18.04 -34.33
CA GLU A 17 -8.41 -18.33 -32.91
C GLU A 17 -8.83 -17.07 -32.15
N VAL A 18 -10.02 -17.12 -31.55
CA VAL A 18 -10.53 -16.03 -30.73
C VAL A 18 -9.64 -15.98 -29.51
N GLU A 19 -8.63 -15.11 -29.56
CA GLU A 19 -7.77 -14.77 -28.43
C GLU A 19 -8.70 -14.51 -27.23
N ARG A 20 -8.68 -15.43 -26.27
CA ARG A 20 -9.53 -15.33 -25.08
C ARG A 20 -9.06 -14.11 -24.32
N ARG A 21 -9.73 -12.98 -24.54
CA ARG A 21 -9.45 -11.74 -23.84
C ARG A 21 -9.42 -12.06 -22.34
N PRO A 22 -8.33 -11.73 -21.62
CA PRO A 22 -8.24 -12.02 -20.20
C PRO A 22 -9.49 -11.44 -19.51
N PRO A 23 -10.05 -12.13 -18.51
CA PRO A 23 -11.27 -11.69 -17.86
C PRO A 23 -11.08 -10.26 -17.36
N GLU A 24 -11.95 -9.35 -17.81
CA GLU A 24 -11.92 -7.96 -17.35
C GLU A 24 -12.02 -7.95 -15.82
N LYS A 25 -10.98 -7.40 -15.16
CA LYS A 25 -10.99 -7.20 -13.71
C LYS A 25 -12.18 -6.28 -13.38
N LYS A 26 -13.25 -6.85 -12.83
CA LYS A 26 -14.41 -6.08 -12.37
C LYS A 26 -13.95 -5.05 -11.34
N PHE A 27 -14.30 -3.78 -11.57
CA PHE A 27 -14.09 -2.70 -10.62
C PHE A 27 -14.81 -3.04 -9.30
N ASN A 28 -14.06 -3.07 -8.20
CA ASN A 28 -14.59 -3.34 -6.86
C ASN A 28 -14.66 -2.01 -6.11
N LEU A 29 -15.85 -1.43 -6.06
CA LEU A 29 -16.09 -0.11 -5.46
C LEU A 29 -15.68 -0.07 -3.98
N ASP A 30 -16.04 -1.08 -3.19
CA ASP A 30 -15.73 -1.12 -1.75
C ASP A 30 -14.22 -1.13 -1.50
N ARG A 31 -13.48 -1.90 -2.30
CA ARG A 31 -12.02 -1.92 -2.25
C ARG A 31 -11.43 -0.56 -2.63
N SER A 32 -11.91 0.05 -3.71
CA SER A 32 -11.45 1.37 -4.14
C SER A 32 -11.71 2.45 -3.09
N ILE A 33 -12.89 2.44 -2.45
CA ILE A 33 -13.20 3.35 -1.34
C ILE A 33 -12.26 3.08 -0.16
N ALA A 34 -12.07 1.82 0.23
CA ALA A 34 -11.18 1.46 1.32
C ALA A 34 -9.71 1.87 1.06
N ASP A 35 -9.25 1.77 -0.18
CA ASP A 35 -7.91 2.19 -0.57
C ASP A 35 -7.76 3.72 -0.55
N ILE A 36 -8.80 4.47 -0.95
CA ILE A 36 -8.83 5.95 -0.82
C ILE A 36 -8.85 6.38 0.65
N VAL A 37 -9.70 5.78 1.48
CA VAL A 37 -9.72 6.06 2.93
C VAL A 37 -8.35 5.77 3.54
N GLY A 38 -7.74 4.65 3.15
CA GLY A 38 -6.42 4.24 3.59
C GLY A 38 -5.30 5.22 3.25
N VAL A 39 -5.41 6.01 2.17
CA VAL A 39 -4.44 7.08 1.90
C VAL A 39 -4.29 8.01 3.11
N PHE A 40 -5.41 8.40 3.70
CA PHE A 40 -5.49 9.41 4.76
C PHE A 40 -5.40 8.81 6.17
N THR A 41 -5.94 7.61 6.36
CA THR A 41 -6.11 7.04 7.71
C THR A 41 -5.11 5.93 8.03
N ASP A 42 -4.47 5.31 7.04
CA ASP A 42 -3.49 4.27 7.33
C ASP A 42 -2.30 4.89 8.07
N PRO A 43 -1.78 4.24 9.13
CA PRO A 43 -0.63 4.76 9.85
C PRO A 43 0.60 4.85 8.93
N ILE A 44 1.50 5.79 9.25
CA ILE A 44 2.83 5.82 8.66
C ILE A 44 3.66 4.75 9.37
N ILE A 45 4.17 3.78 8.61
CA ILE A 45 4.98 2.69 9.15
C ILE A 45 6.43 3.17 9.24
N VAL A 46 6.95 3.22 10.47
CA VAL A 46 8.34 3.58 10.79
C VAL A 46 9.06 2.44 11.47
N MET A 47 10.39 2.54 11.58
CA MET A 47 11.19 1.64 12.40
C MET A 47 10.70 1.74 13.87
N PRO A 48 10.41 0.62 14.54
CA PRO A 48 10.18 0.60 15.99
C PRO A 48 11.43 1.11 16.71
N GLY A 49 11.27 2.05 17.65
CA GLY A 49 12.41 2.70 18.32
C GLY A 49 12.10 4.09 18.89
N GLY A 50 10.92 4.64 18.62
CA GLY A 50 10.48 5.94 19.16
C GLY A 50 10.78 7.15 18.27
N TRP A 51 11.47 6.95 17.15
CA TRP A 51 11.79 8.01 16.18
C TRP A 51 10.62 8.44 15.28
N GLY A 52 9.45 7.83 15.43
CA GLY A 52 8.27 8.18 14.60
C GLY A 52 7.85 9.64 14.75
N GLU A 53 7.94 10.19 15.96
CA GLU A 53 7.59 11.59 16.24
C GLU A 53 8.63 12.59 15.71
N THR A 54 9.84 12.12 15.36
CA THR A 54 10.88 12.99 14.80
C THR A 54 10.77 13.15 13.29
N LEU A 55 9.80 12.48 12.64
CA LEU A 55 9.55 12.64 11.22
C LEU A 55 9.19 14.10 10.88
N PRO A 56 9.95 14.75 9.97
CA PRO A 56 9.66 16.12 9.56
C PRO A 56 8.25 16.26 8.97
N GLU A 57 7.52 17.32 9.29
CA GLU A 57 6.11 17.44 8.88
C GLU A 57 5.92 17.39 7.35
N TRP A 58 6.86 17.94 6.58
CA TRP A 58 6.82 17.89 5.12
C TRP A 58 6.86 16.45 4.57
N ILE A 59 7.49 15.48 5.26
CA ILE A 59 7.51 14.08 4.82
C ILE A 59 6.14 13.42 4.98
N LYS A 60 5.39 13.80 6.02
CA LYS A 60 4.02 13.30 6.24
C LYS A 60 3.07 13.82 5.16
N GLY A 61 3.24 15.09 4.78
CA GLY A 61 2.58 15.70 3.62
C GLY A 61 2.94 14.98 2.32
N ALA A 62 4.23 14.73 2.08
CA ALA A 62 4.70 14.00 0.90
C ALA A 62 4.13 12.58 0.82
N ILE A 63 4.09 11.84 1.94
CA ILE A 63 3.49 10.51 2.02
C ILE A 63 2.02 10.55 1.60
N THR A 64 1.24 11.49 2.13
CA THR A 64 -0.18 11.62 1.77
C THR A 64 -0.37 11.87 0.28
N LEU A 65 0.42 12.80 -0.30
CA LEU A 65 0.37 13.11 -1.72
C LEU A 65 0.79 11.92 -2.59
N GLU A 66 1.85 11.22 -2.22
CA GLU A 66 2.31 10.06 -2.99
C GLU A 66 1.35 8.88 -2.90
N ARG A 67 0.74 8.64 -1.74
CA ARG A 67 -0.31 7.63 -1.58
C ARG A 67 -1.50 7.91 -2.50
N LEU A 68 -1.89 9.18 -2.68
CA LEU A 68 -2.93 9.57 -3.65
C LEU A 68 -2.52 9.25 -5.08
N ILE A 69 -1.30 9.61 -5.47
CA ILE A 69 -0.77 9.34 -6.81
C ILE A 69 -0.73 7.82 -7.06
N GLU A 70 -0.17 7.05 -6.14
CA GLU A 70 -0.11 5.60 -6.21
C GLU A 70 -1.50 4.97 -6.26
N ASN A 71 -2.48 5.50 -5.53
CA ASN A 71 -3.86 5.02 -5.60
C ASN A 71 -4.44 5.17 -7.02
N VAL A 72 -4.21 6.32 -7.67
CA VAL A 72 -4.63 6.56 -9.06
C VAL A 72 -3.87 5.68 -10.05
N GLU A 73 -2.56 5.50 -9.87
CA GLU A 73 -1.73 4.66 -10.73
C GLU A 73 -2.07 3.17 -10.58
N ALA A 74 -2.37 2.72 -9.37
CA ALA A 74 -2.76 1.35 -9.07
C ALA A 74 -4.11 0.96 -9.70
N ILE A 75 -5.01 1.91 -9.96
CA ILE A 75 -6.21 1.65 -10.76
C ILE A 75 -5.85 1.18 -12.18
N LYS A 76 -4.78 1.75 -12.76
CA LYS A 76 -4.29 1.37 -14.10
C LYS A 76 -3.44 0.10 -14.06
N ARG A 77 -2.53 0.00 -13.09
CA ARG A 77 -1.56 -1.11 -12.96
C ARG A 77 -2.18 -2.38 -12.34
N GLY A 78 -3.25 -2.23 -11.57
CA GLY A 78 -3.96 -3.32 -10.89
C GLY A 78 -3.28 -3.88 -9.64
N ALA A 79 -2.24 -3.20 -9.13
CA ALA A 79 -1.53 -3.52 -7.89
C ALA A 79 -1.08 -2.23 -7.19
N MET A 80 -1.25 -2.17 -5.86
CA MET A 80 -0.75 -1.09 -5.01
C MET A 80 0.54 -1.50 -4.34
N THR A 81 1.41 -0.53 -4.08
CA THR A 81 2.64 -0.66 -3.29
C THR A 81 2.80 0.53 -2.35
N ALA A 82 3.78 0.48 -1.44
CA ALA A 82 4.17 1.67 -0.68
C ALA A 82 5.00 2.62 -1.54
N THR A 83 4.96 3.91 -1.22
CA THR A 83 5.60 4.94 -2.05
C THR A 83 7.07 5.18 -1.68
N ASP A 84 7.77 5.99 -2.49
CA ASP A 84 9.16 6.38 -2.19
C ASP A 84 9.22 7.16 -0.85
N ALA A 85 8.26 8.05 -0.59
CA ALA A 85 8.19 8.81 0.66
C ALA A 85 7.97 7.92 1.90
N GLU A 86 7.19 6.84 1.77
CA GLU A 86 6.99 5.88 2.87
C GLU A 86 8.25 5.08 3.17
N ALA A 87 8.92 4.58 2.14
CA ALA A 87 10.21 3.92 2.28
C ALA A 87 11.26 4.88 2.87
N CYS A 88 11.24 6.16 2.47
CA CYS A 88 12.12 7.20 3.00
C CYS A 88 11.88 7.43 4.49
N ALA A 89 10.63 7.52 4.94
CA ALA A 89 10.31 7.68 6.36
C ALA A 89 10.74 6.46 7.19
N TYR A 90 10.55 5.26 6.66
CA TYR A 90 11.00 4.04 7.31
C TYR A 90 12.52 4.00 7.45
N LEU A 91 13.27 4.23 6.36
CA LEU A 91 14.74 4.19 6.38
C LEU A 91 15.35 5.36 7.17
N TYR A 92 14.72 6.54 7.16
CA TYR A 92 15.11 7.66 8.04
C TYR A 92 15.09 7.22 9.50
N THR A 93 13.97 6.68 9.98
CA THR A 93 13.86 6.22 11.38
C THR A 93 14.76 5.01 11.67
N ALA A 94 14.96 4.11 10.70
CA ALA A 94 15.90 3.00 10.83
C ALA A 94 17.35 3.47 11.01
N SER A 95 17.76 4.51 10.26
CA SER A 95 19.10 5.08 10.35
C SER A 95 19.41 5.74 11.69
N LEU A 96 18.38 6.21 12.40
CA LEU A 96 18.51 6.80 13.73
C LEU A 96 18.60 5.74 14.82
N GLU A 97 17.99 4.58 14.59
CA GLU A 97 18.01 3.46 15.54
C GLU A 97 19.36 2.73 15.53
N ALA A 98 19.91 2.47 14.34
CA ALA A 98 21.19 1.79 14.19
C ALA A 98 21.89 2.14 12.87
N PRO A 99 23.22 2.00 12.79
CA PRO A 99 23.95 2.12 11.54
C PRO A 99 23.41 1.12 10.49
N MET A 100 23.08 1.64 9.30
CA MET A 100 22.65 0.80 8.18
C MET A 100 23.87 0.24 7.43
N GLY A 101 23.73 -0.97 6.90
CA GLY A 101 24.71 -1.54 5.96
C GLY A 101 24.84 -0.70 4.69
N HIS A 102 25.89 -0.98 3.90
CA HIS A 102 26.19 -0.25 2.67
C HIS A 102 24.98 -0.19 1.71
N ASP A 103 24.37 -1.33 1.39
CA ASP A 103 23.29 -1.38 0.41
C ASP A 103 22.03 -0.63 0.86
N TRP A 104 21.66 -0.75 2.12
CA TRP A 104 20.54 0.02 2.69
C TRP A 104 20.83 1.51 2.76
N THR A 105 22.09 1.89 3.00
CA THR A 105 22.53 3.29 2.93
C THR A 105 22.39 3.84 1.51
N GLN A 106 22.81 3.08 0.48
CA GLN A 106 22.64 3.47 -0.92
C GLN A 106 21.16 3.63 -1.30
N ILE A 107 20.33 2.66 -0.90
CA ILE A 107 18.86 2.72 -1.10
C ILE A 107 18.29 3.97 -0.43
N TYR A 108 18.66 4.25 0.82
CA TYR A 108 18.18 5.41 1.55
C TYR A 108 18.57 6.72 0.87
N LEU A 109 19.84 6.90 0.50
CA LEU A 109 20.31 8.12 -0.16
C LEU A 109 19.63 8.34 -1.53
N TYR A 110 19.41 7.26 -2.28
CA TYR A 110 18.69 7.30 -3.55
C TYR A 110 17.24 7.79 -3.36
N ILE A 111 16.48 7.17 -2.45
CA ILE A 111 15.06 7.55 -2.25
C ILE A 111 14.94 8.90 -1.54
N ALA A 112 15.81 9.21 -0.59
CA ALA A 112 15.82 10.50 0.11
C ALA A 112 16.09 11.63 -0.86
N GLY A 113 17.08 11.47 -1.76
CA GLY A 113 17.33 12.40 -2.85
C GLY A 113 16.09 12.60 -3.71
N LYS A 114 15.48 11.52 -4.22
CA LYS A 114 14.27 11.61 -5.06
C LYS A 114 13.09 12.32 -4.37
N VAL A 115 12.80 11.94 -3.13
CA VAL A 115 11.67 12.48 -2.37
C VAL A 115 11.92 13.95 -2.01
N TYR A 116 13.14 14.30 -1.61
CA TYR A 116 13.50 15.66 -1.26
C TYR A 116 13.47 16.61 -2.48
N GLU A 117 14.02 16.18 -3.60
CA GLU A 117 14.00 16.93 -4.87
C GLU A 117 12.56 17.15 -5.35
N LYS A 118 11.71 16.13 -5.23
CA LYS A 118 10.30 16.19 -5.64
C LYS A 118 9.44 17.10 -4.76
N HIS A 119 9.59 17.02 -3.43
CA HIS A 119 8.62 17.63 -2.50
C HIS A 119 9.16 18.81 -1.70
N ARG A 120 10.47 18.94 -1.50
CA ARG A 120 11.03 19.91 -0.54
C ARG A 120 11.95 20.96 -1.15
N THR A 121 12.60 20.65 -2.27
CA THR A 121 13.62 21.53 -2.88
C THR A 121 13.06 22.89 -3.27
N LYS A 122 11.87 22.93 -3.89
CA LYS A 122 11.21 24.19 -4.29
C LYS A 122 10.94 25.13 -3.11
N ASP A 123 10.63 24.56 -1.96
CA ASP A 123 10.26 25.33 -0.76
C ASP A 123 11.46 25.62 0.15
N SER A 124 12.56 24.87 0.05
CA SER A 124 13.74 25.01 0.91
C SER A 124 14.87 25.78 0.23
N GLY A 125 14.95 25.74 -1.10
CA GLY A 125 16.13 26.14 -1.86
C GLY A 125 17.34 25.22 -1.65
N VAL A 126 17.19 24.13 -0.90
CA VAL A 126 18.24 23.13 -0.66
C VAL A 126 18.05 22.00 -1.66
N THR A 127 19.15 21.51 -2.22
CA THR A 127 19.19 20.31 -3.06
C THR A 127 20.04 19.25 -2.38
N MET A 128 19.92 17.99 -2.82
CA MET A 128 20.81 16.94 -2.32
C MET A 128 22.25 17.26 -2.72
N PRO A 129 23.24 17.24 -1.80
CA PRO A 129 24.63 17.47 -2.15
C PRO A 129 25.17 16.40 -3.12
N GLU A 130 25.99 16.82 -4.09
CA GLU A 130 26.48 15.96 -5.17
C GLU A 130 27.44 14.85 -4.69
N ASP A 131 28.19 15.09 -3.61
CA ASP A 131 29.17 14.16 -3.05
C ASP A 131 28.55 12.91 -2.41
N ILE A 132 27.30 13.01 -1.96
CA ILE A 132 26.54 11.91 -1.35
C ILE A 132 25.35 11.47 -2.20
N ARG A 133 25.17 12.07 -3.38
CA ARG A 133 24.03 11.78 -4.25
C ARG A 133 24.16 10.38 -4.85
N VAL A 134 23.10 9.60 -4.70
CA VAL A 134 22.95 8.31 -5.37
C VAL A 134 21.90 8.45 -6.46
N THR A 135 22.30 8.26 -7.71
CA THR A 135 21.43 8.44 -8.88
C THR A 135 20.86 7.15 -9.42
N GLU A 136 21.48 6.01 -9.12
CA GLU A 136 21.10 4.70 -9.61
C GLU A 136 21.27 3.64 -8.53
N LEU A 137 20.41 2.62 -8.58
CA LEU A 137 20.48 1.44 -7.73
C LEU A 137 20.82 0.22 -8.56
N THR A 138 21.65 -0.67 -8.01
CA THR A 138 21.87 -2.00 -8.58
C THR A 138 20.57 -2.81 -8.59
N ARG A 139 20.50 -3.86 -9.42
CA ARG A 139 19.31 -4.72 -9.48
C ARG A 139 18.92 -5.30 -8.11
N ASN A 140 19.90 -5.78 -7.34
CA ASN A 140 19.64 -6.32 -6.00
C ASN A 140 19.06 -5.24 -5.06
N GLN A 141 19.61 -4.04 -5.08
CA GLN A 141 19.10 -2.92 -4.28
C GLN A 141 17.69 -2.48 -4.71
N GLN A 142 17.38 -2.56 -6.02
CA GLN A 142 16.02 -2.30 -6.53
C GLN A 142 15.04 -3.38 -6.05
N ASP A 143 15.44 -4.65 -6.08
CA ASP A 143 14.64 -5.77 -5.59
C ASP A 143 14.39 -5.65 -4.07
N ASP A 144 15.42 -5.29 -3.29
CA ASP A 144 15.31 -5.05 -1.85
C ASP A 144 14.38 -3.86 -1.53
N LEU A 145 14.49 -2.77 -2.28
CA LEU A 145 13.57 -1.62 -2.15
C LEU A 145 12.14 -2.02 -2.50
N ALA A 146 11.93 -2.82 -3.54
CA ALA A 146 10.61 -3.31 -3.94
C ALA A 146 10.01 -4.20 -2.84
N HIS A 147 10.81 -5.10 -2.25
CA HIS A 147 10.39 -5.92 -1.12
C HIS A 147 10.03 -5.08 0.10
N LEU A 148 10.84 -4.08 0.46
CA LEU A 148 10.55 -3.17 1.56
C LEU A 148 9.21 -2.45 1.34
N LYS A 149 8.98 -1.92 0.13
CA LYS A 149 7.72 -1.25 -0.20
C LYS A 149 6.52 -2.18 -0.15
N GLY A 150 6.66 -3.41 -0.62
CA GLY A 150 5.62 -4.43 -0.50
C GLY A 150 5.29 -4.71 0.97
N TRP A 151 6.32 -4.88 1.81
CA TRP A 151 6.14 -5.12 3.24
C TRP A 151 5.48 -3.94 3.97
N ILE A 152 5.87 -2.70 3.67
CA ILE A 152 5.25 -1.49 4.26
C ILE A 152 3.76 -1.43 3.91
N TYR A 153 3.41 -1.65 2.64
CA TYR A 153 2.02 -1.65 2.19
C TYR A 153 1.20 -2.73 2.91
N ASP A 154 1.72 -3.96 2.96
CA ASP A 154 1.05 -5.06 3.65
C ASP A 154 0.83 -4.75 5.14
N ARG A 155 1.80 -4.10 5.78
CA ARG A 155 1.70 -3.71 7.19
C ARG A 155 0.60 -2.67 7.41
N ARG A 156 0.47 -1.68 6.51
CA ARG A 156 -0.61 -0.68 6.55
C ARG A 156 -1.98 -1.33 6.40
N VAL A 157 -2.15 -2.17 5.39
CA VAL A 157 -3.41 -2.87 5.13
C VAL A 157 -3.79 -3.77 6.31
N LYS A 158 -2.82 -4.49 6.90
CA LYS A 158 -3.04 -5.28 8.11
C LYS A 158 -3.49 -4.41 9.28
N ASN A 159 -2.89 -3.25 9.49
CA ASN A 159 -3.27 -2.34 10.55
C ASN A 159 -4.72 -1.85 10.38
N ARG A 160 -5.09 -1.39 9.17
CA ARG A 160 -6.47 -0.98 8.85
C ARG A 160 -7.49 -2.07 9.13
N LYS A 161 -7.21 -3.31 8.70
CA LYS A 161 -8.09 -4.46 8.96
C LYS A 161 -8.20 -4.77 10.46
N GLY A 162 -7.08 -4.65 11.19
CA GLY A 162 -7.05 -4.83 12.64
C GLY A 162 -7.90 -3.78 13.37
N GLN A 163 -7.76 -2.51 13.00
CA GLN A 163 -8.57 -1.42 13.56
C GLN A 163 -10.07 -1.60 13.27
N ALA A 164 -10.43 -1.91 12.02
CA ALA A 164 -11.82 -2.16 11.64
C ALA A 164 -12.43 -3.32 12.43
N HIS A 165 -11.65 -4.36 12.73
CA HIS A 165 -12.10 -5.48 13.56
C HIS A 165 -12.24 -5.09 15.04
N ALA A 166 -11.30 -4.32 15.59
CA ALA A 166 -11.38 -3.81 16.96
C ALA A 166 -12.62 -2.92 17.16
N GLN A 167 -12.86 -1.99 16.25
CA GLN A 167 -14.04 -1.10 16.28
C GLN A 167 -15.36 -1.88 16.25
N ARG A 168 -15.45 -2.95 15.45
CA ARG A 168 -16.64 -3.82 15.43
C ARG A 168 -16.88 -4.53 16.74
N LYS A 169 -15.81 -4.99 17.41
CA LYS A 169 -15.91 -5.62 18.73
C LYS A 169 -16.34 -4.62 19.81
N GLU A 170 -15.78 -3.41 19.79
CA GLU A 170 -16.16 -2.34 20.71
C GLU A 170 -17.62 -1.91 20.50
N ALA A 171 -18.08 -1.80 19.24
CA ALA A 171 -19.48 -1.49 18.93
C ALA A 171 -20.42 -2.59 19.43
N GLN A 172 -20.09 -3.87 19.20
CA GLN A 172 -20.87 -5.00 19.71
C GLN A 172 -20.93 -5.01 21.25
N ALA A 173 -19.80 -4.78 21.92
CA ALA A 173 -19.75 -4.69 23.37
C ALA A 173 -20.54 -3.49 23.93
N GLY A 174 -20.55 -2.36 23.20
CA GLY A 174 -21.37 -1.19 23.54
C GLY A 174 -22.86 -1.45 23.38
N GLU A 175 -23.29 -2.09 22.29
CA GLU A 175 -24.68 -2.48 22.08
C GLU A 175 -25.16 -3.53 23.11
N GLU A 176 -24.30 -4.48 23.49
CA GLU A 176 -24.58 -5.45 24.56
C GLU A 176 -24.68 -4.76 25.94
N ALA A 177 -23.86 -3.73 26.20
CA ALA A 177 -23.92 -2.94 27.42
C ALA A 177 -25.19 -2.06 27.48
N ASP A 178 -25.58 -1.44 26.36
CA ASP A 178 -26.79 -0.60 26.29
C ASP A 178 -28.09 -1.42 26.34
N THR A 179 -28.05 -2.71 26.00
CA THR A 179 -29.18 -3.64 26.08
C THR A 179 -29.21 -4.45 27.38
N ALA A 180 -28.19 -4.32 28.22
CA ALA A 180 -28.17 -4.93 29.54
C ALA A 180 -29.27 -4.31 30.43
N PRO A 181 -30.04 -5.11 31.18
CA PRO A 181 -31.07 -4.57 32.04
C PRO A 181 -30.45 -3.73 33.16
N ASP A 182 -30.88 -2.47 33.29
CA ASP A 182 -30.44 -1.53 34.34
C ASP A 182 -31.04 -1.84 35.72
N ASP A 183 -32.08 -2.69 35.78
CA ASP A 183 -32.74 -3.08 37.04
C ASP A 183 -31.90 -4.12 37.79
N PRO A 184 -31.44 -3.83 39.03
CA PRO A 184 -30.68 -4.76 39.86
C PRO A 184 -31.35 -6.13 40.08
N GLN A 185 -32.68 -6.22 40.03
CA GLN A 185 -33.40 -7.49 40.18
C GLN A 185 -33.29 -8.36 38.92
N LEU A 186 -33.37 -7.75 37.73
CA LEU A 186 -33.21 -8.46 36.46
C LEU A 186 -31.77 -8.97 36.28
N ILE A 187 -30.77 -8.20 36.72
CA ILE A 187 -29.36 -8.61 36.73
C ILE A 187 -29.15 -9.81 37.66
N PHE A 188 -29.74 -9.79 38.86
CA PHE A 188 -29.64 -10.88 39.84
C PHE A 188 -30.31 -12.17 39.33
N ASP A 189 -31.46 -12.06 38.67
CA ASP A 189 -32.18 -13.21 38.10
C ASP A 189 -31.48 -13.82 36.88
N LEU A 190 -30.77 -13.01 36.07
CA LEU A 190 -29.92 -13.47 34.98
C LEU A 190 -28.74 -14.32 35.49
N TRP A 191 -28.11 -13.93 36.60
CA TRP A 191 -26.95 -14.63 37.16
C TRP A 191 -27.29 -15.93 37.88
N LYS A 192 -28.56 -16.15 38.21
CA LYS A 192 -29.05 -17.35 38.92
C LYS A 192 -29.51 -18.48 37.99
N LYS A 193 -29.50 -18.25 36.68
CA LYS A 193 -30.02 -19.15 35.65
C LYS A 193 -28.98 -20.11 35.06
N ASP A 194 -27.71 -19.94 35.43
CA ASP A 194 -26.59 -20.85 35.15
C ASP A 194 -26.19 -21.65 36.40
#